data_AF-A0A8S3WZ01-F1
#
_entry.id   AF-A0A8S3WZ01-F1
#
_cell.length_a   1.000
_cell.length_b   1.000
_cell.length_c   1.000
_cell.angle_alpha   90.00
_cell.angle_beta   90.00
_cell.angle_gamma   90.00
#
_symmetry.space_group_name_H-M   'P 1'
#
loop_
_entity.id
_entity.type
_entity.pdbx_description
1 polymer ?
#
loop_
_entity_poly.entity_id
_entity_poly.type
_entity_poly.pdbx_seq_one_letter_code
_entity_poly.pdbx_strand_id
1 'polypeptide(L)'
;MSSQKQETLARLNEKRKQVQLSIKPQSKKAPAPKPPPHWDDTTPPNGISPSFDLRPIVSQQQVTEEHEPPPSPTKTTENNVSQEVEEDQKKSNVHKTSNQLSSDTDNQDDSQDSSESIKPNAIYEIVQAVRKETQLSHEMSKVAVETVLISLREFLPGGAARSIIDALLREANSNITCPKNAIDAAPDALRIMTALNSLSKAANDAQQRGWALHDDAHDIQTQLLELISVMSNADVNISQHVVSSHRYAYVTTLVQYYQMETRWPLRQLLLQAFGVMCGLERTALATLALSALPAEIARDMRDNPRAVSRLSHSALLLSMVLSMGDKLPVTHFEQLGVEFAQFLLELIENPPETDVDEQIPDLFLTLLLAYNLQFENPYENLLLNALETQDNAKTFCEKVLLLLNREEDPVRIFDHEPAPAHSVLKLVIDLFSRKKTAAHFYTNDVRVTIDIIVRQLADLSPGDTHRHQYLKVLQGIIRNTDYGTNLHRRDDLLRCFARIFCEESDVSKDDQALVRAIFNEFPQYFMA
;
A
#
# COMPACT_ATOMS: atom_id res chain seq x y z
N MET A 1 60.43 38.64 2.27
CA MET A 1 59.47 37.77 3.00
C MET A 1 59.09 36.49 2.22
N SER A 2 59.92 35.92 1.32
CA SER A 2 59.58 34.64 0.62
C SER A 2 60.50 33.45 0.97
N SER A 3 61.69 33.68 1.54
CA SER A 3 62.68 32.62 1.79
C SER A 3 62.32 31.69 2.96
N GLN A 4 61.80 32.23 4.07
CA GLN A 4 61.45 31.42 5.25
C GLN A 4 60.28 30.46 5.00
N LYS A 5 59.33 30.85 4.13
CA LYS A 5 58.17 30.02 3.78
C LYS A 5 58.56 28.84 2.87
N GLN A 6 59.55 29.02 2.00
CA GLN A 6 60.11 27.94 1.19
C GLN A 6 60.97 26.98 2.02
N GLU A 7 61.75 27.50 2.97
CA GLU A 7 62.59 26.66 3.84
C GLU A 7 61.75 25.78 4.79
N THR A 8 60.65 26.33 5.30
CA THR A 8 59.68 25.58 6.13
C THR A 8 58.95 24.50 5.32
N LEU A 9 58.58 24.78 4.06
CA LEU A 9 57.97 23.79 3.17
C LEU A 9 58.93 22.64 2.83
N ALA A 10 60.22 22.95 2.60
CA ALA A 10 61.26 21.96 2.32
C ALA A 10 61.46 21.02 3.53
N ARG A 11 61.54 21.56 4.74
CA ARG A 11 61.66 20.76 5.98
C ARG A 11 60.43 19.89 6.24
N LEU A 12 59.23 20.35 5.88
CA LEU A 12 58.01 19.57 6.04
C LEU A 12 57.97 18.37 5.08
N ASN A 13 58.40 18.56 3.84
CA ASN A 13 58.49 17.49 2.84
C ASN A 13 59.55 16.45 3.18
N GLU A 14 60.67 16.88 3.78
CA GLU A 14 61.72 15.97 4.24
C GLU A 14 61.26 15.11 5.43
N LYS A 15 60.54 15.71 6.39
CA LYS A 15 59.90 14.96 7.49
C LYS A 15 58.84 13.97 6.97
N ARG A 16 58.05 14.34 5.96
CA ARG A 16 57.06 13.44 5.34
C ARG A 16 57.72 12.22 4.68
N LYS A 17 58.87 12.41 4.01
CA LYS A 17 59.66 11.31 3.43
C LYS A 17 60.26 10.39 4.51
N GLN A 18 60.74 10.94 5.63
CA GLN A 18 61.26 10.13 6.74
C GLN A 18 60.18 9.28 7.43
N VAL A 19 58.94 9.79 7.55
CA VAL A 19 57.81 9.05 8.09
C VAL A 19 57.36 7.93 7.14
N GLN A 20 57.35 8.17 5.83
CA GLN A 20 57.03 7.13 4.83
C GLN A 20 58.09 6.02 4.77
N LEU A 21 59.37 6.31 5.03
CA LEU A 21 60.45 5.32 5.07
C LEU A 21 60.47 4.48 6.35
N SER A 22 59.80 4.94 7.41
CA SER A 22 59.74 4.26 8.72
C SER A 22 58.59 3.26 8.85
N ILE A 23 57.67 3.21 7.86
CA ILE A 23 56.55 2.27 7.82
C ILE A 23 56.90 1.13 6.86
N LYS A 24 57.64 0.13 7.36
CA LYS A 24 57.74 -1.20 6.75
C LYS A 24 56.67 -2.11 7.37
N PRO A 25 55.87 -2.85 6.59
CA PRO A 25 54.94 -3.82 7.16
C PRO A 25 55.70 -5.04 7.71
N GLN A 26 55.49 -5.34 8.99
CA GLN A 26 55.95 -6.60 9.58
C GLN A 26 55.12 -7.77 9.02
N SER A 27 55.81 -8.71 8.39
CA SER A 27 55.27 -10.02 8.01
C SER A 27 55.11 -10.94 9.23
N LYS A 28 54.08 -11.81 9.17
CA LYS A 28 53.77 -13.03 9.96
C LYS A 28 52.72 -12.89 11.06
N LYS A 29 51.44 -12.91 10.65
CA LYS A 29 50.34 -13.54 11.41
C LYS A 29 49.90 -14.81 10.67
N ALA A 30 49.52 -15.83 11.42
CA ALA A 30 49.07 -17.13 10.91
C ALA A 30 47.85 -16.98 9.96
N PRO A 31 47.68 -17.87 8.95
CA PRO A 31 46.54 -17.79 8.05
C PRO A 31 45.24 -18.02 8.82
N ALA A 32 44.26 -17.14 8.62
CA ALA A 32 42.90 -17.31 9.10
C ALA A 32 42.30 -18.60 8.51
N PRO A 33 41.44 -19.33 9.24
CA PRO A 33 40.73 -20.48 8.68
C PRO A 33 39.92 -20.04 7.47
N LYS A 34 39.89 -20.88 6.43
CA LYS A 34 39.15 -20.62 5.19
C LYS A 34 37.68 -20.31 5.53
N PRO A 35 37.06 -19.29 4.91
CA PRO A 35 35.63 -19.08 5.05
C PRO A 35 34.89 -20.34 4.55
N PRO A 36 33.74 -20.69 5.15
CA PRO A 36 32.92 -21.78 4.65
C PRO A 36 32.54 -21.53 3.18
N PRO A 37 32.37 -22.59 2.38
CA PRO A 37 32.06 -22.45 0.96
C PRO A 37 30.80 -21.60 0.77
N HIS A 38 30.89 -20.66 -0.17
CA HIS A 38 29.81 -19.85 -0.70
C HIS A 38 28.61 -20.75 -1.01
N TRP A 39 27.49 -20.50 -0.35
CA TRP A 39 26.23 -21.14 -0.72
C TRP A 39 25.78 -20.45 -2.01
N ASP A 40 25.61 -21.24 -3.07
CA ASP A 40 25.08 -20.76 -4.34
C ASP A 40 23.72 -20.08 -4.13
N ASP A 41 23.55 -18.90 -4.73
CA ASP A 41 22.40 -17.99 -4.69
C ASP A 41 21.14 -18.55 -5.42
N THR A 42 20.92 -19.86 -5.44
CA THR A 42 19.84 -20.47 -6.24
C THR A 42 19.01 -21.52 -5.49
N THR A 43 18.81 -21.37 -4.19
CA THR A 43 17.73 -22.08 -3.50
C THR A 43 17.20 -21.26 -2.31
N PRO A 44 15.95 -20.76 -2.35
CA PRO A 44 15.43 -19.95 -1.27
C PRO A 44 15.14 -20.84 -0.04
N PRO A 45 15.51 -20.41 1.18
CA PRO A 45 14.89 -20.98 2.36
C PRO A 45 13.43 -20.53 2.38
N ASN A 46 12.53 -21.50 2.55
CA ASN A 46 11.09 -21.29 2.66
C ASN A 46 10.76 -20.10 3.58
N GLY A 47 9.95 -19.17 3.07
CA GLY A 47 9.56 -17.96 3.77
C GLY A 47 9.74 -16.77 2.84
N ILE A 48 8.69 -16.46 2.09
CA ILE A 48 8.58 -15.28 1.24
C ILE A 48 8.86 -14.07 2.15
N SER A 49 10.07 -13.51 2.09
CA SER A 49 10.26 -12.14 2.57
C SER A 49 9.32 -11.28 1.74
N PRO A 50 8.56 -10.35 2.33
CA PRO A 50 7.88 -9.37 1.53
C PRO A 50 8.99 -8.48 0.94
N SER A 51 9.48 -8.86 -0.25
CA SER A 51 10.02 -7.84 -1.14
C SER A 51 8.88 -6.87 -1.32
N PHE A 52 8.99 -5.67 -0.75
CA PHE A 52 8.25 -4.54 -1.28
C PHE A 52 8.60 -4.49 -2.75
N ASP A 53 7.70 -4.99 -3.59
CA ASP A 53 7.92 -5.01 -5.01
C ASP A 53 7.92 -3.54 -5.44
N LEU A 54 9.12 -2.98 -5.65
CA LEU A 54 9.32 -1.60 -6.08
C LEU A 54 8.77 -1.38 -7.50
N ARG A 55 8.33 -2.46 -8.16
CA ARG A 55 7.67 -2.39 -9.45
C ARG A 55 6.29 -1.75 -9.28
N PRO A 56 5.98 -0.68 -10.03
CA PRO A 56 4.61 -0.23 -10.20
C PRO A 56 3.72 -1.43 -10.60
N ILE A 57 2.51 -1.51 -10.05
CA ILE A 57 1.51 -2.56 -10.31
C ILE A 57 1.28 -2.79 -11.84
N VAL A 58 1.63 -1.80 -12.65
CA VAL A 58 1.61 -1.74 -14.12
C VAL A 58 2.28 -2.93 -14.85
N SER A 59 3.20 -3.68 -14.22
CA SER A 59 4.02 -4.71 -14.90
C SER A 59 3.66 -6.19 -14.62
N GLN A 60 2.60 -6.52 -13.88
CA GLN A 60 2.26 -7.92 -13.57
C GLN A 60 0.90 -8.38 -14.09
N GLN A 61 0.56 -8.14 -15.36
CA GLN A 61 -0.52 -8.90 -16.04
C GLN A 61 -0.21 -9.12 -17.52
N GLN A 62 0.83 -9.90 -17.81
CA GLN A 62 0.98 -10.60 -19.10
C GLN A 62 1.58 -11.98 -18.87
N VAL A 63 0.75 -12.94 -18.43
CA VAL A 63 0.76 -14.35 -18.88
C VAL A 63 -0.64 -14.91 -18.58
N THR A 64 -1.59 -14.77 -19.50
CA THR A 64 -2.75 -15.65 -19.56
C THR A 64 -2.37 -16.83 -20.45
N GLU A 65 -2.09 -17.98 -19.83
CA GLU A 65 -2.06 -19.26 -20.55
C GLU A 65 -3.50 -19.61 -20.96
N GLU A 66 -3.70 -19.83 -22.25
CA GLU A 66 -4.91 -20.41 -22.80
C GLU A 66 -5.11 -21.82 -22.22
N HIS A 67 -6.27 -22.08 -21.63
CA HIS A 67 -6.76 -23.43 -21.36
C HIS A 67 -8.18 -23.56 -21.91
N GLU A 68 -8.32 -24.46 -22.89
CA GLU A 68 -9.59 -24.88 -23.49
C GLU A 68 -10.55 -25.47 -22.44
N PRO A 69 -11.88 -25.32 -22.61
CA PRO A 69 -12.86 -25.86 -21.69
C PRO A 69 -13.21 -27.33 -22.03
N PRO A 70 -13.47 -28.20 -21.04
CA PRO A 70 -14.03 -29.53 -21.31
C PRO A 70 -15.58 -29.46 -21.41
N PRO A 71 -16.22 -30.46 -22.06
CA PRO A 71 -17.61 -30.39 -22.47
C PRO A 71 -18.60 -30.77 -21.35
N SER A 72 -19.82 -30.25 -21.47
CA SER A 72 -20.98 -30.52 -20.61
C SER A 72 -21.48 -31.97 -20.69
N PRO A 73 -22.30 -32.40 -19.70
CA PRO A 73 -23.56 -33.06 -20.08
C PRO A 73 -24.80 -32.57 -19.30
N THR A 74 -25.76 -32.13 -20.11
CA THR A 74 -27.24 -32.24 -20.07
C THR A 74 -28.00 -32.86 -18.87
N LYS A 75 -28.93 -32.04 -18.33
CA LYS A 75 -30.36 -32.24 -17.93
C LYS A 75 -30.82 -33.47 -17.12
N THR A 76 -31.53 -33.22 -16.02
CA THR A 76 -33.00 -33.47 -15.79
C THR A 76 -33.41 -32.85 -14.44
N THR A 77 -34.24 -31.80 -14.38
CA THR A 77 -35.71 -31.79 -14.13
C THR A 77 -36.16 -32.53 -12.86
N GLU A 78 -36.66 -31.81 -11.84
CA GLU A 78 -38.08 -31.88 -11.37
C GLU A 78 -38.38 -30.95 -10.19
N ASN A 79 -39.68 -30.62 -10.07
CA ASN A 79 -40.31 -29.55 -9.32
C ASN A 79 -40.83 -29.98 -7.92
N ASN A 80 -41.31 -28.95 -7.18
CA ASN A 80 -42.37 -28.91 -6.15
C ASN A 80 -41.84 -28.75 -4.71
N VAL A 81 -42.06 -27.64 -3.98
CA VAL A 81 -43.27 -26.84 -3.60
C VAL A 81 -43.97 -27.38 -2.34
N SER A 82 -44.12 -26.47 -1.35
CA SER A 82 -45.08 -26.41 -0.23
C SER A 82 -44.87 -27.37 0.97
N GLN A 83 -45.19 -27.07 2.22
CA GLN A 83 -45.76 -25.90 2.92
C GLN A 83 -45.65 -26.14 4.45
N GLU A 84 -45.56 -25.03 5.19
CA GLU A 84 -46.20 -24.71 6.49
C GLU A 84 -46.66 -25.83 7.45
N VAL A 85 -46.37 -25.69 8.75
CA VAL A 85 -47.38 -25.44 9.81
C VAL A 85 -46.71 -24.99 11.12
N GLU A 86 -47.35 -24.01 11.75
CA GLU A 86 -47.09 -23.29 13.01
C GLU A 86 -47.37 -24.09 14.31
N GLU A 87 -47.12 -23.39 15.43
CA GLU A 87 -47.68 -23.51 16.80
C GLU A 87 -46.88 -24.32 17.83
N ASP A 88 -46.79 -23.95 19.11
CA ASP A 88 -46.86 -22.69 19.86
C ASP A 88 -46.42 -23.04 21.32
N GLN A 89 -45.78 -22.09 22.01
CA GLN A 89 -45.79 -21.86 23.47
C GLN A 89 -45.96 -23.00 24.52
N LYS A 90 -45.02 -23.14 25.48
CA LYS A 90 -45.05 -22.52 26.85
C LYS A 90 -44.06 -23.12 27.87
N LYS A 91 -43.57 -22.20 28.71
CA LYS A 91 -42.73 -22.31 29.92
C LYS A 91 -43.22 -23.29 30.99
N SER A 92 -42.31 -23.91 31.76
CA SER A 92 -42.22 -23.71 33.24
C SER A 92 -41.05 -24.49 33.90
N ASN A 93 -40.35 -23.78 34.79
CA ASN A 93 -39.41 -24.27 35.79
C ASN A 93 -40.14 -25.07 36.89
N VAL A 94 -39.44 -26.00 37.56
CA VAL A 94 -39.26 -26.07 39.05
C VAL A 94 -38.41 -27.30 39.46
N HIS A 95 -37.44 -27.04 40.34
CA HIS A 95 -36.59 -27.99 41.07
C HIS A 95 -37.34 -28.82 42.13
N LYS A 96 -36.89 -30.06 42.41
CA LYS A 96 -36.51 -30.56 43.76
C LYS A 96 -36.06 -32.05 43.82
N THR A 97 -34.79 -32.24 44.22
CA THR A 97 -34.21 -33.15 45.25
C THR A 97 -34.73 -34.58 45.54
N SER A 98 -33.77 -35.53 45.47
CA SER A 98 -33.35 -36.53 46.50
C SER A 98 -33.61 -38.04 46.27
N ASN A 99 -32.50 -38.76 46.00
CA ASN A 99 -32.05 -40.11 46.42
C ASN A 99 -33.06 -41.26 46.68
N GLN A 100 -32.92 -42.39 45.96
CA GLN A 100 -32.22 -43.61 46.43
C GLN A 100 -32.22 -44.76 45.37
N LEU A 101 -31.20 -45.62 45.50
CA LEU A 101 -30.76 -46.76 44.67
C LEU A 101 -31.84 -47.74 44.19
N SER A 102 -31.70 -48.28 42.96
CA SER A 102 -31.52 -49.74 42.69
C SER A 102 -31.28 -50.05 41.18
N SER A 103 -30.21 -50.83 40.95
CA SER A 103 -29.97 -51.90 39.96
C SER A 103 -30.54 -51.88 38.52
N ASP A 104 -29.60 -52.16 37.61
CA ASP A 104 -29.69 -53.00 36.40
C ASP A 104 -30.04 -52.40 35.03
N THR A 105 -28.97 -52.32 34.24
CA THR A 105 -28.82 -52.69 32.82
C THR A 105 -29.42 -51.81 31.71
N ASP A 106 -28.46 -51.38 30.88
CA ASP A 106 -28.48 -51.29 29.42
C ASP A 106 -29.14 -50.08 28.73
N ASN A 107 -28.23 -49.39 28.01
CA ASN A 107 -28.39 -48.46 26.88
C ASN A 107 -28.24 -46.97 27.22
N GLN A 108 -26.98 -46.53 27.33
CA GLN A 108 -26.62 -45.12 27.14
C GLN A 108 -26.58 -44.81 25.65
N ASP A 109 -27.57 -44.00 25.26
CA ASP A 109 -27.62 -43.17 24.07
C ASP A 109 -26.66 -41.98 24.28
N ASP A 110 -25.41 -42.12 23.84
CA ASP A 110 -24.40 -41.05 23.86
C ASP A 110 -24.52 -40.19 22.58
N SER A 111 -25.61 -39.43 22.47
CA SER A 111 -25.65 -38.25 21.60
C SER A 111 -25.47 -36.98 22.44
N GLN A 112 -24.34 -36.89 23.14
CA GLN A 112 -23.87 -35.60 23.67
C GLN A 112 -23.16 -34.84 22.55
N ASP A 113 -23.74 -33.69 22.21
CA ASP A 113 -23.18 -32.65 21.35
C ASP A 113 -21.79 -32.26 21.86
N SER A 114 -20.75 -32.86 21.27
CA SER A 114 -19.38 -32.87 21.80
C SER A 114 -18.64 -31.55 21.59
N SER A 115 -19.33 -30.54 21.02
CA SER A 115 -18.79 -29.21 20.75
C SER A 115 -18.54 -28.36 22.00
N GLU A 116 -19.09 -28.71 23.16
CA GLU A 116 -18.85 -28.00 24.42
C GLU A 116 -17.44 -28.25 25.03
N SER A 117 -16.63 -29.13 24.45
CA SER A 117 -15.33 -29.54 25.02
C SER A 117 -14.09 -28.78 24.52
N ILE A 118 -14.25 -27.91 23.52
CA ILE A 118 -13.12 -27.19 22.91
C ILE A 118 -12.84 -25.91 23.69
N LYS A 119 -11.59 -25.74 24.15
CA LYS A 119 -11.18 -24.50 24.81
C LYS A 119 -11.39 -23.32 23.85
N PRO A 120 -11.94 -22.19 24.32
CA PRO A 120 -12.05 -21.00 23.48
C PRO A 120 -10.66 -20.58 23.01
N ASN A 121 -10.51 -20.27 21.72
CA ASN A 121 -9.26 -19.90 21.06
C ASN A 121 -8.23 -21.03 20.89
N ALA A 122 -8.61 -22.30 21.05
CA ALA A 122 -7.69 -23.43 20.83
C ALA A 122 -7.04 -23.39 19.44
N ILE A 123 -7.80 -22.98 18.41
CA ILE A 123 -7.28 -22.87 17.06
C ILE A 123 -6.20 -21.77 16.96
N TYR A 124 -6.38 -20.65 17.63
CA TYR A 124 -5.39 -19.56 17.66
C TYR A 124 -4.10 -20.00 18.34
N GLU A 125 -4.19 -20.74 19.45
CA GLU A 125 -3.00 -21.29 20.12
C GLU A 125 -2.23 -22.26 19.22
N ILE A 126 -2.93 -23.10 18.45
CA ILE A 126 -2.31 -24.01 17.48
C ILE A 126 -1.62 -23.22 16.36
N VAL A 127 -2.28 -22.21 15.79
CA VAL A 127 -1.70 -21.33 14.76
C VAL A 127 -0.44 -20.63 15.29
N GLN A 128 -0.47 -20.11 16.51
CA GLN A 128 0.69 -19.49 17.14
C GLN A 128 1.82 -20.49 17.41
N ALA A 129 1.51 -21.72 17.80
CA ALA A 129 2.51 -22.77 17.98
C ALA A 129 3.20 -23.13 16.65
N VAL A 130 2.42 -23.29 15.56
CA VAL A 130 2.96 -23.52 14.21
C VAL A 130 3.84 -22.34 13.79
N ARG A 131 3.35 -21.12 13.95
CA ARG A 131 4.10 -19.89 13.61
C ARG A 131 5.44 -19.81 14.36
N LYS A 132 5.45 -20.08 15.65
CA LYS A 132 6.65 -20.03 16.49
C LYS A 132 7.74 -21.00 16.02
N GLU A 133 7.34 -22.22 15.64
CA GLU A 133 8.28 -23.27 15.25
C GLU A 133 8.67 -23.21 13.76
N THR A 134 7.82 -22.65 12.91
CA THR A 134 8.03 -22.65 11.44
C THR A 134 8.45 -21.29 10.86
N GLN A 135 8.27 -20.20 11.61
CA GLN A 135 8.47 -18.81 11.14
C GLN A 135 7.60 -18.44 9.92
N LEU A 136 6.54 -19.21 9.62
CA LEU A 136 5.55 -18.85 8.62
C LEU A 136 4.79 -17.59 9.03
N SER A 137 4.25 -16.84 8.07
CA SER A 137 3.33 -15.72 8.36
C SER A 137 2.09 -16.21 9.11
N HIS A 138 1.36 -15.32 9.80
CA HIS A 138 0.11 -15.67 10.49
C HIS A 138 -0.88 -16.33 9.53
N GLU A 139 -1.02 -15.78 8.32
CA GLU A 139 -1.88 -16.34 7.29
C GLU A 139 -1.38 -17.69 6.78
N MET A 140 -0.08 -17.85 6.53
CA MET A 140 0.47 -19.14 6.09
C MET A 140 0.41 -20.20 7.19
N SER A 141 0.53 -19.79 8.46
CA SER A 141 0.35 -20.67 9.61
C SER A 141 -1.10 -21.13 9.73
N LYS A 142 -2.07 -20.25 9.47
CA LYS A 142 -3.50 -20.57 9.37
C LYS A 142 -3.75 -21.59 8.27
N VAL A 143 -3.27 -21.34 7.05
CA VAL A 143 -3.39 -22.26 5.91
C VAL A 143 -2.75 -23.63 6.21
N ALA A 144 -1.60 -23.66 6.87
CA ALA A 144 -0.93 -24.89 7.27
C ALA A 144 -1.79 -25.70 8.26
N VAL A 145 -2.34 -25.04 9.28
CA VAL A 145 -3.24 -25.68 10.27
C VAL A 145 -4.51 -26.20 9.59
N GLU A 146 -5.14 -25.40 8.73
CA GLU A 146 -6.33 -25.81 7.96
C GLU A 146 -6.05 -27.05 7.10
N THR A 147 -4.93 -27.06 6.38
CA THR A 147 -4.53 -28.19 5.52
C THR A 147 -4.34 -29.47 6.33
N VAL A 148 -3.72 -29.37 7.50
CA VAL A 148 -3.53 -30.51 8.41
C VAL A 148 -4.87 -30.99 8.96
N LEU A 149 -5.76 -30.08 9.37
CA LEU A 149 -7.08 -30.42 9.88
C LEU A 149 -7.96 -31.08 8.81
N ILE A 150 -7.95 -30.58 7.57
CA ILE A 150 -8.65 -31.18 6.42
C ILE A 150 -8.14 -32.59 6.16
N SER A 151 -6.81 -32.77 6.14
CA SER A 151 -6.20 -34.08 5.93
C SER A 151 -6.60 -35.06 7.05
N LEU A 152 -6.49 -34.64 8.31
CA LEU A 152 -6.88 -35.48 9.47
C LEU A 152 -8.37 -35.85 9.44
N ARG A 153 -9.24 -34.96 8.96
CA ARG A 153 -10.67 -35.23 8.79
C ARG A 153 -10.94 -36.39 7.83
N GLU A 154 -10.12 -36.56 6.80
CA GLU A 154 -10.24 -37.65 5.82
C GLU A 154 -9.79 -39.00 6.37
N PHE A 155 -8.75 -39.01 7.22
CA PHE A 155 -8.18 -40.24 7.79
C PHE A 155 -8.91 -40.75 9.04
N LEU A 156 -9.64 -39.90 9.75
CA LEU A 156 -10.27 -40.28 11.01
C LEU A 156 -11.66 -40.92 10.79
N PRO A 157 -11.93 -42.07 11.44
CA PRO A 157 -13.26 -42.68 11.42
C PRO A 157 -14.31 -41.75 12.06
N GLY A 158 -15.55 -41.83 11.58
CA GLY A 158 -16.65 -40.97 12.05
C GLY A 158 -16.88 -41.08 13.56
N GLY A 159 -17.20 -39.95 14.21
CA GLY A 159 -17.42 -39.86 15.65
C GLY A 159 -17.01 -38.50 16.24
N ALA A 160 -16.81 -38.44 17.56
CA ALA A 160 -16.46 -37.22 18.30
C ALA A 160 -15.21 -36.51 17.76
N ALA A 161 -14.18 -37.26 17.32
CA ALA A 161 -12.95 -36.68 16.76
C ALA A 161 -13.21 -35.87 15.48
N ARG A 162 -14.12 -36.34 14.61
CA ARG A 162 -14.50 -35.63 13.39
C ARG A 162 -15.33 -34.37 13.71
N SER A 163 -16.24 -34.45 14.68
CA SER A 163 -16.99 -33.29 15.17
C SER A 163 -16.08 -32.18 15.73
N ILE A 164 -15.04 -32.57 16.49
CA ILE A 164 -14.05 -31.62 17.02
C ILE A 164 -13.28 -30.94 15.88
N ILE A 165 -12.83 -31.69 14.88
CA ILE A 165 -12.13 -31.12 13.72
C ILE A 165 -13.06 -30.21 12.91
N ASP A 166 -14.32 -30.60 12.71
CA ASP A 166 -15.30 -29.77 12.02
C ASP A 166 -15.62 -28.47 12.79
N ALA A 167 -15.54 -28.49 14.14
CA ALA A 167 -15.63 -27.28 14.95
C ALA A 167 -14.37 -26.40 14.84
N LEU A 168 -13.17 -26.98 14.89
CA LEU A 168 -11.90 -26.27 14.71
C LEU A 168 -11.77 -25.67 13.30
N LEU A 169 -12.22 -26.38 12.26
CA LEU A 169 -12.25 -25.87 10.89
C LEU A 169 -13.25 -24.73 10.73
N ARG A 170 -14.41 -24.79 11.39
CA ARG A 170 -15.36 -23.67 11.43
C ARG A 170 -14.76 -22.43 12.10
N GLU A 171 -14.04 -22.62 13.21
CA GLU A 171 -13.33 -21.54 13.90
C GLU A 171 -12.15 -21.03 13.06
N ALA A 172 -11.44 -21.90 12.35
CA ALA A 172 -10.34 -21.53 11.47
C ALA A 172 -10.81 -20.70 10.27
N ASN A 173 -11.95 -21.07 9.68
CA ASN A 173 -12.59 -20.31 8.60
C ASN A 173 -13.14 -18.95 9.06
N SER A 174 -13.28 -18.72 10.37
CA SER A 174 -13.57 -17.39 10.92
C SER A 174 -12.27 -16.58 11.06
N ASN A 175 -12.36 -15.26 11.18
CA ASN A 175 -11.16 -14.43 11.38
C ASN A 175 -10.50 -14.76 12.73
N ILE A 176 -9.49 -15.63 12.70
CA ILE A 176 -8.71 -16.01 13.88
C ILE A 176 -7.82 -14.83 14.27
N THR A 177 -8.25 -14.10 15.29
CA THR A 177 -7.51 -12.94 15.82
C THR A 177 -7.10 -13.17 17.26
N CYS A 178 -5.98 -12.58 17.67
CA CYS A 178 -5.56 -12.58 19.05
C CYS A 178 -6.65 -12.01 19.98
N PRO A 179 -7.01 -12.71 21.07
CA PRO A 179 -7.92 -12.17 22.07
C PRO A 179 -7.36 -10.87 22.69
N LYS A 180 -8.19 -9.84 22.80
CA LYS A 180 -7.76 -8.49 23.23
C LYS A 180 -7.01 -8.45 24.57
N ASN A 181 -7.35 -9.34 25.50
CA ASN A 181 -6.73 -9.45 26.82
C ASN A 181 -5.36 -10.18 26.81
N ALA A 182 -4.98 -10.79 25.68
CA ALA A 182 -3.74 -11.56 25.54
C ALA A 182 -2.74 -10.92 24.56
N ILE A 183 -3.11 -9.82 23.89
CA ILE A 183 -2.28 -9.16 22.87
C ILE A 183 -0.91 -8.79 23.43
N ASP A 184 -0.85 -8.14 24.59
CA ASP A 184 0.42 -7.69 25.20
C ASP A 184 1.39 -8.83 25.54
N ALA A 185 0.85 -10.02 25.80
CA ALA A 185 1.63 -11.22 26.12
C ALA A 185 1.97 -12.06 24.88
N ALA A 186 1.46 -11.69 23.71
CA ALA A 186 1.69 -12.44 22.48
C ALA A 186 3.18 -12.37 22.07
N PRO A 187 3.79 -13.46 21.57
CA PRO A 187 5.20 -13.48 21.18
C PRO A 187 5.56 -12.38 20.18
N ASP A 188 4.72 -12.16 19.18
CA ASP A 188 4.93 -11.12 18.18
C ASP A 188 4.83 -9.71 18.76
N ALA A 189 3.93 -9.48 19.73
CA ALA A 189 3.82 -8.19 20.41
C ALA A 189 5.11 -7.85 21.15
N LEU A 190 5.68 -8.83 21.88
CA LEU A 190 6.94 -8.67 22.60
C LEU A 190 8.12 -8.42 21.64
N ARG A 191 8.15 -9.09 20.47
CA ARG A 191 9.17 -8.86 19.44
C ARG A 191 9.10 -7.44 18.88
N ILE A 192 7.90 -7.00 18.47
CA ILE A 192 7.67 -5.63 17.96
C ILE A 192 8.07 -4.60 19.03
N MET A 193 7.61 -4.78 20.27
CA MET A 193 7.90 -3.86 21.37
C MET A 193 9.41 -3.80 21.69
N THR A 194 10.11 -4.94 21.65
CA THR A 194 11.56 -5.01 21.87
C THR A 194 12.32 -4.25 20.77
N ALA A 195 11.94 -4.45 19.51
CA ALA A 195 12.54 -3.75 18.37
C ALA A 195 12.27 -2.23 18.45
N LEU A 196 11.02 -1.83 18.67
CA LEU A 196 10.62 -0.42 18.80
C LEU A 196 11.31 0.28 19.98
N ASN A 197 11.44 -0.38 21.14
CA ASN A 197 12.15 0.19 22.28
C ASN A 197 13.65 0.36 22.00
N SER A 198 14.27 -0.62 21.33
CA SER A 198 15.69 -0.55 20.95
C SER A 198 15.93 0.58 19.94
N LEU A 199 15.06 0.73 18.94
CA LEU A 199 15.13 1.82 17.96
C LEU A 199 14.82 3.18 18.57
N SER A 200 13.85 3.27 19.48
CA SER A 200 13.56 4.49 20.24
C SER A 200 14.76 4.92 21.09
N LYS A 201 15.46 3.96 21.71
CA LYS A 201 16.71 4.25 22.42
C LYS A 201 17.79 4.77 21.46
N ALA A 202 17.99 4.12 20.32
CA ALA A 202 18.95 4.58 19.30
C ALA A 202 18.61 6.00 18.81
N ALA A 203 17.32 6.31 18.61
CA ALA A 203 16.84 7.64 18.25
C ALA A 203 17.19 8.69 19.31
N ASN A 204 16.93 8.40 20.59
CA ASN A 204 17.24 9.28 21.70
C ASN A 204 18.76 9.47 21.88
N ASP A 205 19.56 8.41 21.67
CA ASP A 205 21.02 8.49 21.72
C ASP A 205 21.57 9.38 20.59
N ALA A 206 21.00 9.28 19.38
CA ALA A 206 21.35 10.13 18.25
C ALA A 206 21.04 11.62 18.50
N GLN A 207 19.97 11.94 19.24
CA GLN A 207 19.66 13.31 19.66
C GLN A 207 20.70 13.87 20.65
N GLN A 208 21.31 13.02 21.47
CA GLN A 208 22.16 13.42 22.59
C GLN A 208 23.67 13.41 22.29
N ARG A 209 24.14 12.73 21.23
CA ARG A 209 25.58 12.55 20.96
C ARG A 209 25.95 12.60 19.47
N GLY A 210 27.02 13.34 19.14
CA GLY A 210 27.67 13.30 17.83
C GLY A 210 28.73 12.18 17.69
N TRP A 211 29.14 11.91 16.43
CA TRP A 211 30.27 11.12 15.86
C TRP A 211 30.65 9.73 16.43
N ALA A 212 30.31 9.38 17.66
CA ALA A 212 30.67 8.09 18.29
C ALA A 212 29.76 6.91 17.91
N LEU A 213 28.82 7.12 16.97
CA LEU A 213 27.65 6.28 16.69
C LEU A 213 27.82 5.39 15.43
N HIS A 214 29.06 5.07 15.06
CA HIS A 214 29.32 4.31 13.83
C HIS A 214 29.52 2.80 14.03
N ASP A 215 29.42 2.30 15.26
CA ASP A 215 29.57 0.87 15.58
C ASP A 215 28.24 0.16 15.92
N ASP A 216 27.11 0.88 15.85
CA ASP A 216 25.76 0.36 16.14
C ASP A 216 24.93 0.05 14.88
N ALA A 217 25.49 0.31 13.69
CA ALA A 217 24.75 0.23 12.43
C ALA A 217 24.16 -1.17 12.20
N HIS A 218 24.93 -2.21 12.54
CA HIS A 218 24.49 -3.60 12.42
C HIS A 218 23.35 -3.94 13.38
N ASP A 219 23.41 -3.44 14.61
CA ASP A 219 22.37 -3.66 15.61
C ASP A 219 21.07 -2.97 15.18
N ILE A 220 21.15 -1.70 14.76
CA ILE A 220 19.99 -0.94 14.26
C ILE A 220 19.39 -1.62 13.02
N GLN A 221 20.23 -2.03 12.07
CA GLN A 221 19.79 -2.77 10.89
C GLN A 221 19.05 -4.06 11.27
N THR A 222 19.58 -4.81 12.23
CA THR A 222 18.95 -6.05 12.73
C THR A 222 17.60 -5.76 13.35
N GLN A 223 17.48 -4.72 14.18
CA GLN A 223 16.21 -4.33 14.79
C GLN A 223 15.18 -3.82 13.76
N LEU A 224 15.62 -3.08 12.73
CA LEU A 224 14.73 -2.63 11.65
C LEU A 224 14.23 -3.80 10.81
N LEU A 225 15.11 -4.74 10.42
CA LEU A 225 14.73 -5.94 9.67
C LEU A 225 13.77 -6.82 10.47
N GLU A 226 14.03 -6.99 11.77
CA GLU A 226 13.13 -7.70 12.68
C GLU A 226 11.77 -7.00 12.76
N LEU A 227 11.74 -5.68 12.93
CA LEU A 227 10.51 -4.90 12.99
C LEU A 227 9.68 -5.06 11.71
N ILE A 228 10.30 -4.87 10.54
CA ILE A 228 9.65 -5.02 9.23
C ILE A 228 9.11 -6.44 9.06
N SER A 229 9.92 -7.45 9.37
CA SER A 229 9.55 -8.86 9.23
C SER A 229 8.36 -9.21 10.12
N VAL A 230 8.39 -8.85 11.40
CA VAL A 230 7.31 -9.20 12.33
C VAL A 230 6.04 -8.44 11.99
N MET A 231 6.09 -7.14 11.71
CA MET A 231 4.90 -6.35 11.39
C MET A 231 4.25 -6.75 10.06
N SER A 232 5.03 -7.24 9.09
CA SER A 232 4.47 -7.70 7.80
C SER A 232 3.83 -9.09 7.89
N ASN A 233 4.26 -9.90 8.86
CA ASN A 233 3.90 -11.32 8.93
C ASN A 233 3.02 -11.69 10.12
N ALA A 234 2.91 -10.84 11.15
CA ALA A 234 2.12 -11.10 12.35
C ALA A 234 0.62 -10.90 12.12
N ASP A 235 -0.19 -11.29 13.11
CA ASP A 235 -1.59 -10.88 13.17
C ASP A 235 -1.67 -9.35 13.19
N VAL A 236 -2.37 -8.80 12.20
CA VAL A 236 -2.54 -7.35 11.99
C VAL A 236 -3.04 -6.65 13.26
N ASN A 237 -3.92 -7.28 14.04
CA ASN A 237 -4.45 -6.70 15.28
C ASN A 237 -3.37 -6.50 16.35
N ILE A 238 -2.39 -7.41 16.41
CA ILE A 238 -1.25 -7.30 17.32
C ILE A 238 -0.39 -6.11 16.90
N SER A 239 -0.04 -6.04 15.60
CA SER A 239 0.77 -4.94 15.08
C SER A 239 0.09 -3.58 15.24
N GLN A 240 -1.21 -3.48 14.95
CA GLN A 240 -2.02 -2.27 15.19
C GLN A 240 -2.02 -1.86 16.66
N HIS A 241 -2.23 -2.80 17.58
CA HIS A 241 -2.25 -2.52 19.02
C HIS A 241 -0.90 -1.96 19.52
N VAL A 242 0.20 -2.59 19.13
CA VAL A 242 1.54 -2.15 19.55
C VAL A 242 1.91 -0.80 18.90
N VAL A 243 1.60 -0.59 17.62
CA VAL A 243 1.90 0.66 16.91
C VAL A 243 1.08 1.84 17.43
N SER A 244 -0.20 1.63 17.75
CA SER A 244 -1.10 2.66 18.29
C SER A 244 -0.80 3.03 19.76
N SER A 245 0.08 2.28 20.42
CA SER A 245 0.49 2.52 21.81
C SER A 245 0.97 3.96 22.03
N HIS A 246 0.56 4.54 23.16
CA HIS A 246 0.88 5.92 23.54
C HIS A 246 0.60 6.97 22.46
N ARG A 247 -0.49 6.79 21.69
CA ARG A 247 -0.87 7.68 20.57
C ARG A 247 0.24 7.73 19.50
N TYR A 248 0.70 6.57 19.05
CA TYR A 248 1.70 6.46 17.98
C TYR A 248 3.05 7.11 18.33
N ALA A 249 3.43 7.08 19.61
CA ALA A 249 4.69 7.66 20.09
C ALA A 249 5.90 7.03 19.39
N TYR A 250 5.90 5.70 19.20
CA TYR A 250 6.96 4.99 18.49
C TYR A 250 7.11 5.45 17.03
N VAL A 251 5.99 5.64 16.32
CA VAL A 251 5.99 6.16 14.94
C VAL A 251 6.63 7.54 14.91
N THR A 252 6.22 8.42 15.82
CA THR A 252 6.76 9.79 15.91
C THR A 252 8.26 9.79 16.22
N THR A 253 8.72 8.95 17.15
CA THR A 253 10.14 8.83 17.47
C THR A 253 10.97 8.29 16.29
N LEU A 254 10.45 7.32 15.54
CA LEU A 254 11.12 6.81 14.35
C LEU A 254 11.20 7.86 13.24
N VAL A 255 10.16 8.70 13.07
CA VAL A 255 10.23 9.85 12.15
C VAL A 255 11.34 10.82 12.57
N GLN A 256 11.43 11.16 13.86
CA GLN A 256 12.54 11.99 14.37
C GLN A 256 13.90 11.34 14.12
N TYR A 257 13.99 10.02 14.29
CA TYR A 257 15.20 9.28 13.98
C TYR A 257 15.59 9.37 12.51
N TYR A 258 14.62 9.23 11.59
CA TYR A 258 14.83 9.38 10.16
C TYR A 258 15.38 10.76 9.77
N GLN A 259 15.01 11.83 10.50
CA GLN A 259 15.53 13.19 10.27
C GLN A 259 17.02 13.32 10.60
N MET A 260 17.50 12.58 11.59
CA MET A 260 18.89 12.66 12.06
C MET A 260 19.80 11.62 11.39
N GLU A 261 19.23 10.51 10.94
CA GLU A 261 19.98 9.43 10.32
C GLU A 261 20.47 9.85 8.92
N THR A 262 21.77 9.71 8.67
CA THR A 262 22.41 10.11 7.41
C THR A 262 22.79 8.90 6.55
N ARG A 263 22.87 7.71 7.15
CA ARG A 263 23.26 6.47 6.48
C ARG A 263 22.10 5.93 5.65
N TRP A 264 22.25 5.96 4.32
CA TRP A 264 21.21 5.49 3.40
C TRP A 264 20.67 4.08 3.69
N PRO A 265 21.49 3.05 3.98
CA PRO A 265 20.95 1.71 4.24
C PRO A 265 19.95 1.66 5.40
N LEU A 266 20.17 2.45 6.46
CA LEU A 266 19.25 2.54 7.59
C LEU A 266 18.02 3.38 7.24
N ARG A 267 18.19 4.49 6.50
CA ARG A 267 17.06 5.28 5.99
C ARG A 267 16.15 4.44 5.08
N GLN A 268 16.72 3.63 4.20
CA GLN A 268 15.97 2.72 3.33
C GLN A 268 15.12 1.74 4.14
N LEU A 269 15.67 1.15 5.19
CA LEU A 269 14.93 0.26 6.09
C LEU A 269 13.87 1.01 6.90
N LEU A 270 14.14 2.25 7.34
CA LEU A 270 13.12 3.09 7.96
C LEU A 270 11.97 3.38 6.99
N LEU A 271 12.25 3.70 5.73
CA LEU A 271 11.22 3.89 4.70
C LEU A 271 10.36 2.64 4.53
N GLN A 272 10.96 1.45 4.51
CA GLN A 272 10.24 0.17 4.45
C GLN A 272 9.39 -0.05 5.71
N ALA A 273 9.92 0.21 6.90
CA ALA A 273 9.17 0.09 8.15
C ALA A 273 7.96 1.03 8.18
N PHE A 274 8.11 2.28 7.71
CA PHE A 274 6.98 3.21 7.54
C PHE A 274 5.98 2.71 6.50
N GLY A 275 6.44 2.09 5.41
CA GLY A 275 5.57 1.49 4.40
C GLY A 275 4.69 0.38 4.99
N VAL A 276 5.27 -0.50 5.82
CA VAL A 276 4.50 -1.51 6.57
C VAL A 276 3.49 -0.84 7.49
N MET A 277 3.88 0.21 8.23
CA MET A 277 2.98 0.97 9.11
C MET A 277 1.80 1.60 8.36
N CYS A 278 2.03 2.14 7.16
CA CYS A 278 0.97 2.68 6.31
C CYS A 278 -0.08 1.62 5.94
N GLY A 279 0.33 0.37 5.75
CA GLY A 279 -0.57 -0.75 5.43
C GLY A 279 -1.37 -1.27 6.62
N LEU A 280 -0.94 -1.02 7.87
CA LEU A 280 -1.62 -1.55 9.06
C LEU A 280 -2.93 -0.83 9.36
N GLU A 281 -2.94 0.50 9.39
CA GLU A 281 -4.12 1.28 9.75
C GLU A 281 -4.05 2.71 9.23
N ARG A 282 -5.19 3.27 8.82
CA ARG A 282 -5.32 4.67 8.37
C ARG A 282 -4.74 5.68 9.37
N THR A 283 -4.92 5.49 10.68
CA THR A 283 -4.44 6.46 11.67
C THR A 283 -2.90 6.49 11.75
N ALA A 284 -2.23 5.36 11.53
CA ALA A 284 -0.76 5.33 11.42
C ALA A 284 -0.30 6.12 10.18
N LEU A 285 -0.94 5.89 9.03
CA LEU A 285 -0.70 6.64 7.79
C LEU A 285 -0.92 8.14 7.98
N ALA A 286 -2.04 8.54 8.59
CA ALA A 286 -2.33 9.94 8.89
C ALA A 286 -1.29 10.56 9.86
N THR A 287 -0.83 9.79 10.85
CA THR A 287 0.24 10.23 11.76
C THR A 287 1.54 10.50 11.00
N LEU A 288 1.90 9.62 10.04
CA LEU A 288 3.06 9.82 9.17
C LEU A 288 2.88 11.04 8.25
N ALA A 289 1.72 11.22 7.64
CA ALA A 289 1.41 12.34 6.75
C ALA A 289 1.45 13.70 7.45
N LEU A 290 1.02 13.77 8.71
CA LEU A 290 1.03 14.99 9.51
C LEU A 290 2.36 15.28 10.21
N SER A 291 3.26 14.29 10.26
CA SER A 291 4.63 14.44 10.79
C SER A 291 5.54 15.17 9.81
N ALA A 292 6.78 15.49 10.20
CA ALA A 292 7.76 16.09 9.28
C ALA A 292 8.23 15.16 8.14
N LEU A 293 7.86 13.88 8.17
CA LEU A 293 8.34 12.86 7.23
C LEU A 293 8.17 13.24 5.75
N PRO A 294 7.00 13.71 5.27
CA PRO A 294 6.82 14.04 3.86
C PRO A 294 7.79 15.13 3.38
N ALA A 295 8.00 16.18 4.19
CA ALA A 295 8.92 17.27 3.85
C ALA A 295 10.39 16.81 3.85
N GLU A 296 10.75 15.89 4.75
CA GLU A 296 12.10 15.31 4.81
C GLU A 296 12.40 14.41 3.63
N ILE A 297 11.43 13.60 3.20
CA ILE A 297 11.54 12.78 1.99
C ILE A 297 11.68 13.67 0.76
N ALA A 298 10.84 14.70 0.62
CA ALA A 298 10.90 15.63 -0.50
C ALA A 298 12.25 16.34 -0.60
N ARG A 299 12.79 16.81 0.53
CA ARG A 299 14.15 17.38 0.59
C ARG A 299 15.21 16.37 0.18
N ASP A 300 15.18 15.15 0.73
CA ASP A 300 16.18 14.12 0.41
C ASP A 300 16.18 13.73 -1.07
N MET A 301 15.00 13.67 -1.70
CA MET A 301 14.87 13.42 -3.14
C MET A 301 15.52 14.53 -3.98
N ARG A 302 15.26 15.80 -3.63
CA ARG A 302 15.83 16.96 -4.33
C ARG A 302 17.34 17.07 -4.16
N ASP A 303 17.86 16.68 -2.99
CA ASP A 303 19.31 16.68 -2.72
C ASP A 303 20.03 15.54 -3.45
N ASN A 304 19.33 14.47 -3.84
CA ASN A 304 19.90 13.27 -4.45
C ASN A 304 19.22 12.86 -5.78
N PRO A 305 19.13 13.75 -6.79
CA PRO A 305 18.28 13.56 -7.97
C PRO A 305 18.76 12.49 -8.96
N ARG A 306 19.95 11.91 -8.76
CA ARG A 306 20.51 10.84 -9.61
C ARG A 306 20.54 9.47 -8.91
N ALA A 307 20.15 9.41 -7.64
CA ALA A 307 20.23 8.20 -6.84
C ALA A 307 18.93 7.40 -6.99
N VAL A 308 18.79 6.65 -8.08
CA VAL A 308 17.54 5.96 -8.48
C VAL A 308 16.96 5.09 -7.37
N SER A 309 17.77 4.27 -6.71
CA SER A 309 17.31 3.47 -5.57
C SER A 309 16.72 4.35 -4.44
N ARG A 310 17.33 5.51 -4.17
CA ARG A 310 16.83 6.44 -3.16
C ARG A 310 15.52 7.08 -3.57
N LEU A 311 15.48 7.60 -4.78
CA LEU A 311 14.28 8.19 -5.36
C LEU A 311 13.12 7.20 -5.39
N SER A 312 13.38 5.94 -5.72
CA SER A 312 12.35 4.92 -5.84
C SER A 312 11.68 4.60 -4.50
N HIS A 313 12.47 4.33 -3.46
CA HIS A 313 11.93 4.05 -2.12
C HIS A 313 11.23 5.29 -1.52
N SER A 314 11.81 6.47 -1.74
CA SER A 314 11.24 7.74 -1.29
C SER A 314 9.91 8.06 -1.99
N ALA A 315 9.85 7.91 -3.31
CA ALA A 315 8.64 8.15 -4.09
C ALA A 315 7.54 7.16 -3.74
N LEU A 316 7.88 5.87 -3.57
CA LEU A 316 6.93 4.85 -3.16
C LEU A 316 6.32 5.18 -1.80
N LEU A 317 7.14 5.43 -0.78
CA LEU A 317 6.62 5.75 0.55
C LEU A 317 5.82 7.06 0.55
N LEU A 318 6.30 8.09 -0.14
CA LEU A 318 5.57 9.35 -0.19
C LEU A 318 4.22 9.19 -0.91
N SER A 319 4.14 8.34 -1.94
CA SER A 319 2.87 7.98 -2.59
C SER A 319 1.93 7.26 -1.62
N MET A 320 2.45 6.30 -0.83
CA MET A 320 1.67 5.59 0.20
C MET A 320 1.14 6.54 1.28
N VAL A 321 1.96 7.50 1.73
CA VAL A 321 1.58 8.46 2.77
C VAL A 321 0.51 9.45 2.29
N LEU A 322 0.53 9.79 0.99
CA LEU A 322 -0.41 10.74 0.38
C LEU A 322 -1.64 10.06 -0.23
N SER A 323 -1.73 8.73 -0.20
CA SER A 323 -2.75 7.97 -0.94
C SER A 323 -4.17 8.25 -0.49
N MET A 324 -4.38 8.68 0.76
CA MET A 324 -5.71 8.98 1.31
C MET A 324 -6.25 10.35 0.90
N GLY A 325 -5.44 11.22 0.29
CA GLY A 325 -5.86 12.56 -0.11
C GLY A 325 -6.15 13.52 1.06
N ASP A 326 -5.68 13.20 2.27
CA ASP A 326 -5.81 14.10 3.42
C ASP A 326 -4.93 15.36 3.23
N LYS A 327 -5.42 16.53 3.65
CA LYS A 327 -4.70 17.81 3.48
C LYS A 327 -3.45 17.86 4.36
N LEU A 328 -2.30 18.15 3.74
CA LEU A 328 -1.05 18.35 4.48
C LEU A 328 -1.03 19.69 5.24
N PRO A 329 -0.30 19.77 6.37
CA PRO A 329 -0.03 21.04 7.04
C PRO A 329 0.70 22.02 6.13
N VAL A 330 0.33 23.31 6.16
CA VAL A 330 0.86 24.35 5.26
C VAL A 330 2.40 24.46 5.30
N THR A 331 3.01 24.16 6.45
CA THR A 331 4.48 24.15 6.62
C THR A 331 5.18 23.15 5.71
N HIS A 332 4.50 22.09 5.27
CA HIS A 332 5.07 21.11 4.34
C HIS A 332 5.33 21.71 2.96
N PHE A 333 4.56 22.71 2.54
CA PHE A 333 4.69 23.30 1.20
C PHE A 333 5.96 24.14 1.01
N GLU A 334 6.75 24.36 2.07
CA GLU A 334 8.13 24.85 1.93
C GLU A 334 9.01 23.86 1.17
N GLN A 335 8.80 22.55 1.37
CA GLN A 335 9.55 21.49 0.68
C GLN A 335 8.74 20.79 -0.40
N LEU A 336 7.42 20.64 -0.20
CA LEU A 336 6.46 20.01 -1.09
C LEU A 336 5.68 21.06 -1.92
N GLY A 337 6.34 22.16 -2.29
CA GLY A 337 5.74 23.26 -3.04
C GLY A 337 5.76 23.05 -4.56
N VAL A 338 5.56 24.15 -5.30
CA VAL A 338 5.62 24.18 -6.78
C VAL A 338 6.96 23.65 -7.29
N GLU A 339 8.07 24.01 -6.65
CA GLU A 339 9.42 23.54 -7.03
C GLU A 339 9.56 22.01 -6.96
N PHE A 340 8.88 21.38 -6.00
CA PHE A 340 8.90 19.93 -5.87
C PHE A 340 8.09 19.26 -6.98
N ALA A 341 6.90 19.78 -7.28
CA ALA A 341 6.11 19.30 -8.41
C ALA A 341 6.86 19.48 -9.74
N GLN A 342 7.54 20.61 -9.95
CA GLN A 342 8.41 20.83 -11.11
C GLN A 342 9.54 19.81 -11.17
N PHE A 343 10.20 19.52 -10.04
CA PHE A 343 11.25 18.50 -9.96
C PHE A 343 10.74 17.11 -10.36
N LEU A 344 9.54 16.72 -9.90
CA LEU A 344 8.95 15.44 -10.27
C LEU A 344 8.61 15.38 -11.77
N LEU A 345 7.99 16.44 -12.31
CA LEU A 345 7.66 16.54 -13.73
C LEU A 345 8.92 16.48 -14.60
N GLU A 346 9.99 17.16 -14.21
CA GLU A 346 11.26 17.14 -14.93
C GLU A 346 11.85 15.72 -15.00
N LEU A 347 11.83 14.95 -13.91
CA LEU A 347 12.35 13.58 -13.93
C LEU A 347 11.40 12.56 -14.59
N ILE A 348 10.14 12.92 -14.83
CA ILE A 348 9.24 12.13 -15.69
C ILE A 348 9.62 12.31 -17.16
N GLU A 349 9.91 13.54 -17.59
CA GLU A 349 10.30 13.84 -18.97
C GLU A 349 11.76 13.48 -19.27
N ASN A 350 12.65 13.72 -18.33
CA ASN A 350 14.10 13.54 -18.44
C ASN A 350 14.62 12.70 -17.25
N PRO A 351 14.33 11.38 -17.21
CA PRO A 351 14.77 10.51 -16.13
C PRO A 351 16.30 10.44 -16.04
N PRO A 352 16.87 10.14 -14.86
CA PRO A 352 18.32 10.00 -14.70
C PRO A 352 18.88 8.88 -15.59
N GLU A 353 20.07 9.07 -16.17
CA GLU A 353 20.74 8.02 -16.97
C GLU A 353 21.01 6.72 -16.18
N THR A 354 21.00 6.80 -14.85
CA THR A 354 21.13 5.66 -13.94
C THR A 354 19.85 4.82 -13.81
N ASP A 355 18.73 5.27 -14.37
CA ASP A 355 17.43 4.58 -14.35
C ASP A 355 17.34 3.57 -15.50
N VAL A 356 18.11 2.49 -15.39
CA VAL A 356 18.20 1.45 -16.43
C VAL A 356 16.88 0.71 -16.60
N ASP A 357 16.08 0.61 -15.54
CA ASP A 357 14.80 -0.11 -15.52
C ASP A 357 13.60 0.79 -15.88
N GLU A 358 13.83 2.07 -16.22
CA GLU A 358 12.81 3.07 -16.59
C GLU A 358 11.68 3.22 -15.56
N GLN A 359 12.00 3.08 -14.26
CA GLN A 359 11.00 3.04 -13.18
C GLN A 359 10.63 4.43 -12.66
N ILE A 360 11.53 5.41 -12.77
CA ILE A 360 11.35 6.74 -12.19
C ILE A 360 10.10 7.43 -12.74
N PRO A 361 9.83 7.45 -14.06
CA PRO A 361 8.65 8.11 -14.58
C PRO A 361 7.33 7.57 -14.00
N ASP A 362 7.20 6.25 -13.82
CA ASP A 362 5.98 5.64 -13.30
C ASP A 362 5.81 5.84 -11.79
N LEU A 363 6.91 5.74 -11.03
CA LEU A 363 6.89 6.04 -9.59
C LEU A 363 6.56 7.51 -9.33
N PHE A 364 7.10 8.42 -10.13
CA PHE A 364 6.87 9.85 -9.97
C PHE A 364 5.48 10.26 -10.45
N LEU A 365 4.96 9.63 -11.49
CA LEU A 365 3.56 9.79 -11.88
C LEU A 365 2.62 9.34 -10.76
N THR A 366 2.87 8.19 -10.16
CA THR A 366 2.09 7.68 -9.02
C THR A 366 2.13 8.65 -7.84
N LEU A 367 3.32 9.22 -7.56
CA LEU A 367 3.48 10.25 -6.54
C LEU A 367 2.71 11.54 -6.87
N LEU A 368 2.74 12.00 -8.13
CA LEU A 368 1.97 13.18 -8.55
C LEU A 368 0.46 12.95 -8.45
N LEU A 369 -0.02 11.76 -8.79
CA LEU A 369 -1.41 11.36 -8.61
C LEU A 369 -1.83 11.41 -7.13
N ALA A 370 -1.04 10.81 -6.24
CA ALA A 370 -1.28 10.82 -4.81
C ALA A 370 -1.22 12.24 -4.22
N TYR A 371 -0.19 13.01 -4.59
CA TYR A 371 -0.03 14.40 -4.19
C TYR A 371 -1.20 15.27 -4.65
N ASN A 372 -1.76 15.00 -5.83
CA ASN A 372 -2.87 15.75 -6.36
C ASN A 372 -4.16 15.56 -5.54
N LEU A 373 -4.41 14.38 -4.97
CA LEU A 373 -5.67 14.04 -4.28
C LEU A 373 -6.07 15.06 -3.19
N GLN A 374 -5.10 15.66 -2.50
CA GLN A 374 -5.35 16.61 -1.41
C GLN A 374 -5.96 17.96 -1.83
N PHE A 375 -5.88 18.32 -3.12
CA PHE A 375 -6.34 19.61 -3.61
C PHE A 375 -7.81 19.54 -4.03
N GLU A 376 -8.72 20.09 -3.23
CA GLU A 376 -10.15 20.18 -3.59
C GLU A 376 -10.43 21.26 -4.64
N ASN A 377 -9.73 22.40 -4.56
CA ASN A 377 -9.90 23.51 -5.48
C ASN A 377 -8.78 23.51 -6.53
N PRO A 378 -9.11 23.35 -7.83
CA PRO A 378 -8.11 23.38 -8.88
C PRO A 378 -7.29 24.67 -8.90
N TYR A 379 -7.78 25.83 -8.44
CA TYR A 379 -7.05 27.11 -8.46
C TYR A 379 -5.94 27.22 -7.40
N GLU A 380 -6.03 26.46 -6.31
CA GLU A 380 -5.02 26.42 -5.24
C GLU A 380 -4.02 25.27 -5.44
N ASN A 381 -4.21 24.49 -6.50
CA ASN A 381 -3.44 23.29 -6.78
C ASN A 381 -2.00 23.63 -7.21
N LEU A 382 -1.04 23.25 -6.35
CA LEU A 382 0.38 23.51 -6.56
C LEU A 382 0.98 22.70 -7.71
N LEU A 383 0.43 21.51 -7.99
CA LEU A 383 0.82 20.71 -9.16
C LEU A 383 0.40 21.41 -10.45
N LEU A 384 -0.84 21.90 -10.54
CA LEU A 384 -1.28 22.64 -11.73
C LEU A 384 -0.47 23.93 -11.92
N ASN A 385 -0.13 24.63 -10.83
CA ASN A 385 0.75 25.80 -10.91
C ASN A 385 2.14 25.45 -11.46
N ALA A 386 2.69 24.28 -11.10
CA ALA A 386 3.94 23.78 -11.68
C ALA A 386 3.78 23.46 -13.18
N LEU A 387 2.73 22.74 -13.58
CA LEU A 387 2.48 22.42 -14.99
C LEU A 387 2.32 23.66 -15.87
N GLU A 388 1.70 24.74 -15.37
CA GLU A 388 1.55 25.97 -16.15
C GLU A 388 2.87 26.67 -16.49
N THR A 389 3.95 26.33 -15.77
CA THR A 389 5.30 26.86 -16.01
C THR A 389 6.19 25.93 -16.82
N GLN A 390 5.73 24.71 -17.10
CA GLN A 390 6.46 23.74 -17.90
C GLN A 390 6.19 23.95 -19.38
N ASP A 391 7.24 23.84 -20.20
CA ASP A 391 7.13 23.93 -21.66
C ASP A 391 6.81 22.55 -22.30
N ASN A 392 7.26 21.47 -21.66
CA ASN A 392 7.07 20.09 -22.12
C ASN A 392 6.54 19.23 -20.98
N ALA A 393 5.42 18.55 -21.21
CA ALA A 393 4.83 17.56 -20.30
C ALA A 393 4.33 16.34 -21.09
N LYS A 394 5.00 16.02 -22.20
CA LYS A 394 4.56 15.00 -23.15
C LYS A 394 4.47 13.60 -22.51
N THR A 395 5.56 13.14 -21.89
CA THR A 395 5.65 11.80 -21.27
C THR A 395 4.65 11.67 -20.13
N PHE A 396 4.51 12.74 -19.33
CA PHE A 396 3.50 12.84 -18.29
C PHE A 396 2.08 12.68 -18.86
N CYS A 397 1.71 13.46 -19.87
CA CYS A 397 0.40 13.40 -20.51
C CYS A 397 0.11 12.02 -21.13
N GLU A 398 1.07 11.44 -21.87
CA GLU A 398 0.95 10.11 -22.48
C GLU A 398 0.68 9.03 -21.42
N LYS A 399 1.42 9.04 -20.31
CA LYS A 399 1.23 8.07 -19.22
C LYS A 399 -0.09 8.28 -18.45
N VAL A 400 -0.51 9.52 -18.22
CA VAL A 400 -1.83 9.82 -17.64
C VAL A 400 -2.96 9.25 -18.51
N LEU A 401 -2.86 9.39 -19.84
CA LEU A 401 -3.85 8.82 -20.76
C LEU A 401 -3.81 7.29 -20.79
N LEU A 402 -2.62 6.70 -20.70
CA LEU A 402 -2.47 5.24 -20.61
C LEU A 402 -3.21 4.69 -19.38
N LEU A 403 -3.01 5.31 -18.21
CA LEU A 403 -3.70 4.93 -16.98
C LEU A 403 -5.22 5.15 -17.09
N LEU A 404 -5.64 6.29 -17.66
CA LEU A 404 -7.07 6.58 -17.88
C LEU A 404 -7.73 5.53 -18.78
N ASN A 405 -7.04 5.08 -19.83
CA ASN A 405 -7.56 4.06 -20.73
C ASN A 405 -7.62 2.67 -20.09
N ARG A 406 -6.69 2.37 -19.17
CA ARG A 406 -6.65 1.11 -18.41
C ARG A 406 -7.63 1.07 -17.24
N GLU A 407 -8.18 2.22 -16.86
CA GLU A 407 -9.09 2.36 -15.71
C GLU A 407 -8.42 1.87 -14.41
N GLU A 408 -7.10 2.03 -14.34
CA GLU A 408 -6.25 1.60 -13.24
C GLU A 408 -5.96 2.79 -12.31
N ASP A 409 -6.09 2.58 -11.00
CA ASP A 409 -5.67 3.56 -9.99
C ASP A 409 -4.41 3.09 -9.27
N PRO A 410 -3.20 3.55 -9.66
CA PRO A 410 -1.96 3.12 -9.03
C PRO A 410 -1.79 3.66 -7.60
N VAL A 411 -2.61 4.62 -7.17
CA VAL A 411 -2.55 5.21 -5.83
C VAL A 411 -3.38 4.42 -4.82
N ARG A 412 -4.31 3.58 -5.28
CA ARG A 412 -5.14 2.73 -4.42
C ARG A 412 -4.35 1.50 -3.94
N ILE A 413 -3.34 1.76 -3.10
CA ILE A 413 -2.40 0.77 -2.54
C ILE A 413 -3.01 0.06 -1.31
N PHE A 414 -3.92 0.73 -0.59
CA PHE A 414 -4.53 0.21 0.64
C PHE A 414 -6.06 0.26 0.58
N ASP A 415 -6.68 -0.68 1.27
CA ASP A 415 -8.14 -0.76 1.43
C ASP A 415 -8.64 -0.02 2.68
N HIS A 416 -8.04 1.15 2.96
CA HIS A 416 -8.46 2.01 4.08
C HIS A 416 -9.77 2.74 3.77
N GLU A 417 -10.64 2.86 4.78
CA GLU A 417 -11.93 3.54 4.65
C GLU A 417 -11.97 4.93 5.34
N PRO A 418 -12.82 5.86 4.88
CA PRO A 418 -13.43 5.91 3.54
C PRO A 418 -12.38 5.93 2.42
N ALA A 419 -12.66 5.19 1.36
CA ALA A 419 -11.83 5.17 0.16
C ALA A 419 -11.69 6.58 -0.49
N PRO A 420 -10.48 6.97 -0.94
CA PRO A 420 -10.28 8.23 -1.66
C PRO A 420 -10.93 8.21 -3.05
N ALA A 421 -11.05 9.38 -3.66
CA ALA A 421 -11.46 9.49 -5.06
C ALA A 421 -10.43 8.83 -5.99
N HIS A 422 -10.88 8.34 -7.15
CA HIS A 422 -9.98 7.76 -8.16
C HIS A 422 -8.93 8.80 -8.60
N SER A 423 -7.66 8.51 -8.36
CA SER A 423 -6.58 9.50 -8.46
C SER A 423 -6.37 10.01 -9.89
N VAL A 424 -6.39 9.10 -10.87
CA VAL A 424 -6.27 9.41 -12.31
C VAL A 424 -7.42 10.27 -12.78
N LEU A 425 -8.67 9.87 -12.54
CA LEU A 425 -9.84 10.67 -12.93
C LEU A 425 -9.82 12.05 -12.28
N LYS A 426 -9.49 12.12 -10.98
CA LYS A 426 -9.36 13.38 -10.25
C LYS A 426 -8.29 14.28 -10.89
N LEU A 427 -7.10 13.75 -11.20
CA LEU A 427 -6.05 14.52 -11.88
C LEU A 427 -6.47 14.97 -13.28
N VAL A 428 -7.12 14.11 -14.07
CA VAL A 428 -7.58 14.48 -15.42
C VAL A 428 -8.63 15.59 -15.37
N ILE A 429 -9.57 15.55 -14.42
CA ILE A 429 -10.52 16.64 -14.18
C ILE A 429 -9.78 17.96 -13.91
N ASP A 430 -8.79 17.92 -13.04
CA ASP A 430 -7.98 19.09 -12.67
C ASP A 430 -7.17 19.63 -13.87
N LEU A 431 -6.54 18.75 -14.65
CA LEU A 431 -5.76 19.12 -15.83
C LEU A 431 -6.63 19.83 -16.88
N PHE A 432 -7.85 19.36 -17.12
CA PHE A 432 -8.80 19.99 -18.04
C PHE A 432 -9.61 21.14 -17.41
N SER A 433 -9.37 21.49 -16.14
CA SER A 433 -10.05 22.61 -15.48
C SER A 433 -9.50 23.99 -15.88
N ARG A 434 -8.22 24.06 -16.28
CA ARG A 434 -7.54 25.30 -16.71
C ARG A 434 -7.05 25.19 -18.15
N LYS A 435 -7.15 26.29 -18.91
CA LYS A 435 -6.73 26.34 -20.32
C LYS A 435 -5.24 26.03 -20.53
N LYS A 436 -4.35 26.53 -19.67
CA LYS A 436 -2.90 26.32 -19.81
C LYS A 436 -2.48 24.87 -19.54
N THR A 437 -3.08 24.21 -18.56
CA THR A 437 -2.80 22.81 -18.26
C THR A 437 -3.42 21.88 -19.31
N ALA A 438 -4.61 22.22 -19.82
CA ALA A 438 -5.23 21.51 -20.93
C ALA A 438 -4.43 21.61 -22.24
N ALA A 439 -3.67 22.71 -22.44
CA ALA A 439 -2.86 22.93 -23.64
C ALA A 439 -1.67 21.97 -23.78
N HIS A 440 -1.30 21.24 -22.72
CA HIS A 440 -0.29 20.17 -22.79
C HIS A 440 -0.78 18.93 -23.56
N PHE A 441 -2.10 18.74 -23.65
CA PHE A 441 -2.69 17.65 -24.44
C PHE A 441 -2.81 18.07 -25.90
N TYR A 442 -2.15 17.34 -26.80
CA TYR A 442 -2.28 17.60 -28.23
C TYR A 442 -3.68 17.24 -28.73
N THR A 443 -4.03 17.70 -29.95
CA THR A 443 -5.36 17.43 -30.53
C THR A 443 -5.68 15.94 -30.61
N ASN A 444 -4.69 15.08 -30.88
CA ASN A 444 -4.89 13.64 -30.90
C ASN A 444 -5.14 13.07 -29.51
N ASP A 445 -4.42 13.55 -28.50
CA ASP A 445 -4.59 13.14 -27.11
C ASP A 445 -6.00 13.48 -26.63
N VAL A 446 -6.49 14.69 -26.91
CA VAL A 446 -7.86 15.11 -26.58
C VAL A 446 -8.90 14.22 -27.27
N ARG A 447 -8.67 13.82 -28.53
CA ARG A 447 -9.57 12.90 -29.24
C ARG A 447 -9.59 11.52 -28.59
N VAL A 448 -8.43 10.99 -28.21
CA VAL A 448 -8.32 9.72 -27.48
C VAL A 448 -9.05 9.80 -26.15
N THR A 449 -8.89 10.90 -25.39
CA THR A 449 -9.63 11.11 -24.14
C THR A 449 -11.14 11.13 -24.37
N ILE A 450 -11.62 11.78 -25.43
CA ILE A 450 -13.05 11.78 -25.80
C ILE A 450 -13.52 10.37 -26.17
N ASP A 451 -12.71 9.59 -26.91
CA ASP A 451 -13.04 8.21 -27.25
C ASP A 451 -13.18 7.32 -26.01
N ILE A 452 -12.29 7.49 -25.02
CA ILE A 452 -12.38 6.82 -23.71
C ILE A 452 -13.67 7.25 -23.00
N ILE A 453 -13.93 8.55 -22.90
CA ILE A 453 -15.14 9.08 -22.24
C ILE A 453 -16.41 8.51 -22.89
N VAL A 454 -16.51 8.51 -24.22
CA VAL A 454 -17.69 8.01 -24.92
C VAL A 454 -17.92 6.52 -24.64
N ARG A 455 -16.84 5.71 -24.66
CA ARG A 455 -16.90 4.29 -24.29
C ARG A 455 -17.41 4.13 -22.86
N GLN A 456 -16.80 4.83 -21.92
CA GLN A 456 -17.14 4.79 -20.50
C GLN A 456 -18.57 5.25 -20.22
N LEU A 457 -18.99 6.35 -20.81
CA LEU A 457 -20.36 6.84 -20.66
C LEU A 457 -21.41 5.92 -21.29
N ALA A 458 -21.04 5.03 -22.21
CA ALA A 458 -21.92 4.00 -22.77
C ALA A 458 -21.96 2.74 -21.89
N ASP A 459 -20.84 2.34 -21.30
CA ASP A 459 -20.72 1.11 -20.51
C ASP A 459 -21.18 1.27 -19.05
N LEU A 460 -20.96 2.44 -18.45
CA LEU A 460 -21.27 2.68 -17.04
C LEU A 460 -22.78 2.80 -16.77
N SER A 461 -23.20 2.24 -15.64
CA SER A 461 -24.59 2.23 -15.17
C SER A 461 -24.94 3.47 -14.33
N PRO A 462 -26.24 3.78 -14.14
CA PRO A 462 -26.65 4.87 -13.26
C PRO A 462 -26.23 4.67 -11.82
N GLY A 463 -25.70 5.73 -11.19
CA GLY A 463 -25.21 5.71 -9.81
C GLY A 463 -23.73 5.38 -9.65
N ASP A 464 -23.03 5.00 -10.73
CA ASP A 464 -21.57 4.86 -10.71
C ASP A 464 -20.91 6.25 -10.59
N THR A 465 -20.05 6.43 -9.58
CA THR A 465 -19.39 7.71 -9.30
C THR A 465 -18.41 8.12 -10.40
N HIS A 466 -17.84 7.17 -11.15
CA HIS A 466 -16.95 7.45 -12.27
C HIS A 466 -17.68 8.11 -13.44
N ARG A 467 -18.96 7.78 -13.65
CA ARG A 467 -19.76 8.35 -14.74
C ARG A 467 -19.85 9.88 -14.61
N HIS A 468 -20.10 10.35 -13.40
CA HIS A 468 -20.08 11.78 -13.07
C HIS A 468 -18.72 12.43 -13.31
N GLN A 469 -17.64 11.72 -12.97
CA GLN A 469 -16.27 12.21 -13.16
C GLN A 469 -15.91 12.33 -14.65
N TYR A 470 -16.24 11.35 -15.48
CA TYR A 470 -16.05 11.42 -16.94
C TYR A 470 -16.83 12.59 -17.57
N LEU A 471 -18.05 12.87 -17.11
CA LEU A 471 -18.81 14.05 -17.53
C LEU A 471 -18.10 15.36 -17.16
N LYS A 472 -17.46 15.44 -15.98
CA LYS A 472 -16.65 16.61 -15.58
C LYS A 472 -15.41 16.77 -16.47
N VAL A 473 -14.73 15.68 -16.79
CA VAL A 473 -13.59 15.72 -17.74
C VAL A 473 -14.08 16.27 -19.09
N LEU A 474 -15.19 15.76 -19.61
CA LEU A 474 -15.77 16.21 -20.87
C LEU A 474 -16.11 17.70 -20.85
N GLN A 475 -16.74 18.19 -19.79
CA GLN A 475 -17.02 19.62 -19.62
C GLN A 475 -15.73 20.45 -19.67
N GLY A 476 -14.67 20.01 -18.96
CA GLY A 476 -13.36 20.64 -18.98
C GLY A 476 -12.73 20.68 -20.37
N ILE A 477 -12.78 19.56 -21.10
CA ILE A 477 -12.29 19.47 -22.49
C ILE A 477 -13.01 20.49 -23.38
N ILE A 478 -14.34 20.51 -23.37
CA ILE A 478 -15.12 21.41 -24.22
C ILE A 478 -14.83 22.89 -23.87
N ARG A 479 -14.63 23.19 -22.59
CA ARG A 479 -14.34 24.56 -22.11
C ARG A 479 -12.95 25.04 -22.49
N ASN A 480 -11.95 24.18 -22.32
CA ASN A 480 -10.54 24.58 -22.25
C ASN A 480 -9.69 24.10 -23.44
N THR A 481 -10.27 23.41 -24.42
CA THR A 481 -9.61 22.97 -25.66
C THR A 481 -10.36 23.44 -26.91
N ASP A 482 -9.77 23.27 -28.09
CA ASP A 482 -10.36 23.64 -29.39
C ASP A 482 -11.36 22.59 -29.94
N TYR A 483 -12.24 22.07 -29.08
CA TYR A 483 -13.25 21.05 -29.45
C TYR A 483 -14.15 21.51 -30.62
N GLY A 484 -14.50 22.80 -30.65
CA GLY A 484 -15.40 23.37 -31.66
C GLY A 484 -14.90 23.27 -33.11
N THR A 485 -13.59 23.09 -33.33
CA THR A 485 -13.02 23.00 -34.68
C THR A 485 -13.27 21.66 -35.35
N ASN A 486 -13.32 20.57 -34.58
CA ASN A 486 -13.43 19.21 -35.12
C ASN A 486 -14.71 18.47 -34.72
N LEU A 487 -15.37 18.87 -33.62
CA LEU A 487 -16.58 18.23 -33.10
C LEU A 487 -16.47 16.70 -33.00
N HIS A 488 -15.29 16.18 -32.64
CA HIS A 488 -14.98 14.75 -32.60
C HIS A 488 -15.97 13.99 -31.71
N ARG A 489 -16.54 12.89 -32.21
CA ARG A 489 -17.56 12.04 -31.54
C ARG A 489 -18.82 12.79 -31.04
N ARG A 490 -19.14 13.97 -31.58
CA ARG A 490 -20.32 14.76 -31.18
C ARG A 490 -21.62 13.94 -31.16
N ASP A 491 -21.89 13.16 -32.20
CA ASP A 491 -23.13 12.39 -32.30
C ASP A 491 -23.21 11.25 -31.27
N ASP A 492 -22.06 10.64 -30.92
CA ASP A 492 -22.00 9.65 -29.85
C ASP A 492 -22.24 10.27 -28.48
N LEU A 493 -21.67 11.45 -28.23
CA LEU A 493 -21.89 12.21 -27.00
C LEU A 493 -23.37 12.60 -26.86
N LEU A 494 -24.01 13.08 -27.92
CA LEU A 494 -25.45 13.38 -27.93
C LEU A 494 -26.30 12.14 -27.61
N ARG A 495 -25.94 10.98 -28.17
CA ARG A 495 -26.60 9.70 -27.84
C ARG A 495 -26.43 9.33 -26.37
N CYS A 496 -25.23 9.47 -25.80
CA CYS A 496 -24.98 9.22 -24.39
C CYS A 496 -25.78 10.19 -23.49
N PHE A 497 -25.80 11.48 -23.83
CA PHE A 497 -26.56 12.49 -23.09
C PHE A 497 -28.07 12.24 -23.14
N ALA A 498 -28.61 11.91 -24.31
CA ALA A 498 -30.02 11.55 -24.45
C ALA A 498 -30.38 10.33 -23.60
N ARG A 499 -29.52 9.30 -23.57
CA ARG A 499 -29.69 8.14 -22.71
C ARG A 499 -29.74 8.53 -21.23
N ILE A 500 -28.76 9.30 -20.75
CA ILE A 500 -28.69 9.77 -19.36
C ILE A 500 -29.93 10.59 -18.98
N PHE A 501 -30.47 11.40 -19.90
CA PHE A 501 -31.69 12.17 -19.67
C PHE A 501 -32.96 11.33 -19.56
N CYS A 502 -33.02 10.21 -20.27
CA CYS A 502 -34.15 9.30 -20.22
C CYS A 502 -34.12 8.37 -18.99
N GLU A 503 -33.05 8.36 -18.20
CA GLU A 503 -32.97 7.56 -16.98
C GLU A 503 -33.96 8.08 -15.92
N GLU A 504 -34.83 7.19 -15.43
CA GLU A 504 -35.88 7.53 -14.46
C GLU A 504 -35.40 7.45 -12.99
N SER A 505 -34.21 6.88 -12.76
CA SER A 505 -33.71 6.61 -11.41
C SER A 505 -33.17 7.87 -10.72
N ASP A 506 -33.47 8.00 -9.42
CA ASP A 506 -33.02 9.13 -8.59
C ASP A 506 -31.50 9.28 -8.53
N VAL A 507 -30.75 8.17 -8.63
CA VAL A 507 -29.27 8.20 -8.62
C VAL A 507 -28.67 8.87 -9.86
N SER A 508 -29.48 9.10 -10.91
CA SER A 508 -29.06 9.72 -12.17
C SER A 508 -29.19 11.25 -12.14
N LYS A 509 -29.83 11.81 -11.10
CA LYS A 509 -30.18 13.24 -11.05
C LYS A 509 -28.96 14.16 -11.14
N ASP A 510 -27.87 13.79 -10.48
CA ASP A 510 -26.64 14.58 -10.48
C ASP A 510 -25.96 14.58 -11.85
N ASP A 511 -25.92 13.43 -12.51
CA ASP A 511 -25.42 13.30 -13.88
C ASP A 511 -26.29 14.08 -14.86
N GLN A 512 -27.61 13.98 -14.75
CA GLN A 512 -28.55 14.75 -15.55
C GLN A 512 -28.36 16.25 -15.34
N ALA A 513 -28.17 16.71 -14.11
CA ALA A 513 -27.91 18.11 -13.80
C ALA A 513 -26.61 18.59 -14.47
N LEU A 514 -25.55 17.77 -14.43
CA LEU A 514 -24.28 18.09 -15.09
C LEU A 514 -24.41 18.11 -16.62
N VAL A 515 -25.12 17.15 -17.21
CA VAL A 515 -25.39 17.17 -18.66
C VAL A 515 -26.19 18.42 -19.04
N ARG A 516 -27.21 18.84 -18.27
CA ARG A 516 -27.92 20.12 -18.52
C ARG A 516 -26.98 21.31 -18.44
N ALA A 517 -26.07 21.32 -17.46
CA ALA A 517 -25.08 22.38 -17.34
C ALA A 517 -24.18 22.45 -18.59
N ILE A 518 -23.72 21.31 -19.12
CA ILE A 518 -22.93 21.24 -20.36
C ILE A 518 -23.72 21.80 -21.55
N PHE A 519 -24.99 21.42 -21.72
CA PHE A 519 -25.85 21.96 -22.80
C PHE A 519 -26.04 23.48 -22.69
N ASN A 520 -26.29 23.97 -21.49
CA ASN A 520 -26.54 25.39 -21.25
C ASN A 520 -25.28 26.24 -21.45
N GLU A 521 -24.12 25.69 -21.11
CA GLU A 521 -22.85 26.37 -21.28
C GLU A 521 -22.35 26.37 -22.72
N PHE A 522 -22.63 25.30 -23.48
CA PHE A 522 -22.13 25.13 -24.85
C PHE A 522 -23.25 24.83 -25.87
N PRO A 523 -24.29 25.67 -25.98
CA PRO A 523 -25.42 25.41 -26.87
C PRO A 523 -25.00 25.28 -28.34
N GLN A 524 -23.97 26.01 -28.78
CA GLN A 524 -23.45 25.97 -30.15
C GLN A 524 -22.96 24.59 -30.61
N TYR A 525 -22.60 23.70 -29.67
CA TYR A 525 -22.08 22.38 -29.99
C TYR A 525 -23.10 21.25 -29.84
N PHE A 526 -24.26 21.50 -29.23
CA PHE A 526 -25.20 20.43 -28.90
C PHE A 526 -26.66 20.75 -29.20
N MET A 527 -27.00 22.03 -29.45
CA MET A 527 -28.31 22.43 -29.95
C MET A 527 -28.20 22.78 -31.43
N ALA A 528 -28.77 21.93 -32.28
CA ALA A 528 -28.99 22.18 -33.70
C ALA A 528 -30.47 21.93 -34.02
#